data_AF-A0A7S0C6E6-F1
#
_entry.id   AF-A0A7S0C6E6-F1
#
_cell.length_a   1.000
_cell.length_b   1.000
_cell.length_c   1.000
_cell.angle_alpha   90.00
_cell.angle_beta   90.00
_cell.angle_gamma   90.00
#
_symmetry.space_group_name_H-M   'P 1'
#
loop_
_entity.id
_entity.type
_entity.pdbx_description
1 polymer ?
#
loop_
_entity_poly.entity_id
_entity_poly.type
_entity_poly.pdbx_seq_one_letter_code
_entity_poly.pdbx_strand_id
1 'polypeptide(L)'
;GGEETNDVQIGEGLNGAVLIRNMATHTVSDAAQLNIFIKRANATRATAATAKNDSSSRSHGVAMLKVKNKKTTVEGTLYIIDLAGSESSKDSKDHGKDRMKETKEINASLMVLKECIRARTNAARIGKGDTHVPFRQNKLTLLMKDVFDIGCSRLCSTVVIAACSPLACDIDHTAGTIKYASPLRVAVISSNNKQKKIEHDVHDPALWSNDGIIQWVQSTVSACVGSEKIDAKMFVNGLTGVQFCALPENDFYTRAETQLGDNEEMVEIAKRLYLGLWTLIVDAKTRKRRPDGSIITPEQEQEERRQLELAKVEKARIWAEREKHLRSDNGI
;
A
#
# COMPACT_ATOMS: atom_id res chain seq x y z
N GLY A 1 25.29 18.39 -20.17
CA GLY A 1 26.08 17.54 -19.27
C GLY A 1 25.65 17.84 -17.86
N GLY A 2 24.94 16.90 -17.24
CA GLY A 2 24.69 16.89 -15.79
C GLY A 2 25.11 15.51 -15.32
N GLU A 3 25.90 15.43 -14.24
CA GLU A 3 26.21 14.16 -13.59
C GLU A 3 24.88 13.53 -13.15
N GLU A 4 24.48 12.43 -13.79
CA GLU A 4 23.41 11.58 -13.27
C GLU A 4 23.90 11.03 -11.93
N THR A 5 23.36 11.53 -10.82
CA THR A 5 23.66 10.98 -9.51
C THR A 5 23.07 9.57 -9.45
N ASN A 6 23.92 8.56 -9.21
CA ASN A 6 23.53 7.15 -9.03
C ASN A 6 22.73 6.89 -7.73
N ASP A 7 22.09 7.93 -7.17
CA ASP A 7 21.38 7.87 -5.91
C ASP A 7 20.05 7.13 -6.07
N VAL A 8 19.71 6.33 -5.06
CA VAL A 8 18.41 5.65 -4.98
C VAL A 8 17.31 6.70 -4.81
N GLN A 9 16.33 6.67 -5.72
CA GLN A 9 15.16 7.55 -5.67
C GLN A 9 13.94 6.76 -5.24
N ILE A 10 13.17 7.32 -4.31
CA ILE A 10 11.93 6.73 -3.80
C ILE A 10 10.81 7.73 -4.05
N GLY A 11 9.74 7.28 -4.69
CA GLY A 11 8.59 8.11 -5.05
C GLY A 11 7.29 7.31 -5.10
N GLU A 12 6.22 7.95 -5.57
CA GLU A 12 4.89 7.35 -5.73
C GLU A 12 4.52 7.39 -7.22
N GLY A 13 4.04 6.26 -7.75
CA GLY A 13 3.49 6.19 -9.10
C GLY A 13 2.07 6.75 -9.19
N LEU A 14 1.56 6.93 -10.40
CA LEU A 14 0.18 7.41 -10.65
C LEU A 14 -0.89 6.49 -10.04
N ASN A 15 -0.56 5.22 -9.86
CA ASN A 15 -1.42 4.23 -9.21
C ASN A 15 -1.30 4.23 -7.67
N GLY A 16 -0.53 5.15 -7.10
CA GLY A 16 -0.26 5.21 -5.66
C GLY A 16 0.75 4.18 -5.15
N ALA A 17 1.37 3.38 -6.03
CA ALA A 17 2.38 2.41 -5.62
C ALA A 17 3.72 3.10 -5.34
N VAL A 18 4.47 2.60 -4.35
CA VAL A 18 5.84 3.08 -4.09
C VAL A 18 6.75 2.61 -5.21
N LEU A 19 7.43 3.56 -5.86
CA LEU A 19 8.41 3.32 -6.92
C LEU A 19 9.81 3.60 -6.40
N ILE A 20 10.74 2.71 -6.72
CA ILE A 20 12.16 2.84 -6.36
C ILE A 20 12.97 2.77 -7.65
N ARG A 21 13.77 3.80 -7.92
CA ARG A 21 14.70 3.87 -9.05
C ARG A 21 16.13 3.81 -8.57
N ASN A 22 17.03 3.40 -9.47
CA ASN A 22 18.47 3.28 -9.23
C ASN A 22 18.83 2.30 -8.09
N MET A 23 17.96 1.32 -7.82
CA MET A 23 18.23 0.24 -6.87
C MET A 23 18.60 -1.03 -7.64
N ALA A 24 19.82 -1.53 -7.43
CA ALA A 24 20.25 -2.81 -7.98
C ALA A 24 19.42 -3.96 -7.39
N THR A 25 18.93 -4.86 -8.24
CA THR A 25 18.15 -6.04 -7.84
C THR A 25 18.89 -7.30 -8.28
N HIS A 26 19.04 -8.25 -7.36
CA HIS A 26 19.74 -9.52 -7.63
C HIS A 26 18.82 -10.70 -7.31
N THR A 27 18.79 -11.70 -8.19
CA THR A 27 18.10 -12.96 -7.93
C THR A 27 18.98 -13.84 -7.05
N VAL A 28 18.43 -14.34 -5.95
CA VAL A 28 19.10 -15.27 -5.03
C VAL A 28 18.33 -16.59 -5.02
N SER A 29 19.07 -17.70 -5.07
CA SER A 29 18.48 -19.05 -5.14
C SER A 29 18.55 -19.80 -3.80
N ASP A 30 19.43 -19.37 -2.90
CA ASP A 30 19.64 -20.00 -1.60
C ASP A 30 20.08 -18.97 -0.53
N ALA A 31 20.09 -19.43 0.73
CA ALA A 31 20.45 -18.60 1.88
C ALA A 31 21.93 -18.17 1.89
N ALA A 32 22.84 -18.96 1.30
CA ALA A 32 24.25 -18.64 1.26
C ALA A 32 24.51 -17.46 0.32
N GLN A 33 23.88 -17.45 -0.86
CA GLN A 33 23.91 -16.33 -1.80
C GLN A 33 23.33 -15.06 -1.18
N LEU A 34 22.18 -15.16 -0.50
CA LEU A 34 21.60 -14.02 0.21
C LEU A 34 22.56 -13.46 1.25
N ASN A 35 23.24 -14.32 2.02
CA ASN A 35 24.20 -13.89 3.04
C ASN A 35 25.41 -13.16 2.43
N ILE A 36 25.86 -13.55 1.23
CA ILE A 36 26.93 -12.83 0.51
C ILE A 36 26.50 -11.38 0.21
N PHE A 37 25.28 -11.18 -0.29
CA PHE A 37 24.76 -9.84 -0.57
C PHE A 37 24.57 -9.01 0.70
N ILE A 38 24.08 -9.60 1.79
CA ILE A 38 23.94 -8.93 3.09
C ILE A 38 25.32 -8.49 3.61
N LYS A 39 26.32 -9.37 3.58
CA LYS A 39 27.69 -9.03 3.99
C LYS A 39 28.29 -7.91 3.15
N ARG A 40 28.08 -7.94 1.83
CA ARG A 40 28.51 -6.86 0.93
C ARG A 40 27.84 -5.54 1.27
N ALA A 41 26.53 -5.54 1.50
CA ALA A 41 25.78 -4.34 1.89
C ALA A 41 26.28 -3.76 3.22
N ASN A 42 26.53 -4.62 4.21
CA ASN A 42 27.08 -4.21 5.51
C ASN A 42 28.51 -3.68 5.40
N ALA A 43 29.35 -4.25 4.53
CA ALA A 43 30.71 -3.77 4.30
C ALA A 43 30.71 -2.36 3.68
N THR A 44 29.84 -2.10 2.71
CA THR A 44 29.68 -0.75 2.12
C THR A 44 29.21 0.27 3.17
N ARG A 45 28.27 -0.13 4.05
CA ARG A 45 27.82 0.69 5.18
C ARG A 45 28.99 1.00 6.14
N ALA A 46 29.88 0.05 6.38
CA ALA A 46 31.05 0.24 7.26
C ALA A 46 32.12 1.18 6.66
N THR A 47 32.39 1.12 5.35
CA THR A 47 33.46 1.92 4.71
C THR A 47 33.22 3.43 4.65
N ALA A 48 31.97 3.88 4.80
CA ALA A 48 31.63 5.30 4.89
C ALA A 48 31.96 5.93 6.27
N ALA A 49 32.47 5.14 7.23
CA ALA A 49 32.79 5.59 8.57
C ALA A 49 34.17 6.28 8.64
N THR A 50 34.22 7.62 8.61
CA THR A 50 35.41 8.37 9.05
C THR A 50 35.32 8.71 10.54
N ALA A 51 36.36 8.29 11.26
CA ALA A 51 36.76 8.66 12.62
C ALA A 51 35.63 8.82 13.68
N LYS A 52 35.57 7.81 14.55
CA LYS A 52 35.21 7.84 15.99
C LYS A 52 33.89 7.18 16.45
N ASN A 53 32.91 6.86 15.57
CA ASN A 53 31.78 5.98 15.92
C ASN A 53 31.50 4.93 14.82
N ASP A 54 30.89 3.81 15.20
CA ASP A 54 30.37 2.81 14.28
C ASP A 54 29.23 3.40 13.42
N SER A 55 29.42 3.44 12.09
CA SER A 55 28.44 3.98 11.11
C SER A 55 27.11 3.21 11.10
N SER A 56 27.10 1.99 11.64
CA SER A 56 25.86 1.20 11.83
C SER A 56 24.80 1.98 12.63
N SER A 57 25.20 2.84 13.57
CA SER A 57 24.25 3.62 14.36
C SER A 57 23.71 4.86 13.65
N ARG A 58 24.25 5.24 12.50
CA ARG A 58 24.02 6.56 11.86
C ARG A 58 23.34 6.52 10.50
N SER A 59 22.99 5.36 10.00
CA SER A 59 22.22 5.19 8.78
C SER A 59 21.13 4.17 9.01
N HIS A 60 19.95 4.36 8.41
CA HIS A 60 18.93 3.32 8.39
C HIS A 60 19.30 2.29 7.32
N GLY A 61 19.34 1.01 7.69
CA GLY A 61 19.50 -0.09 6.75
C GLY A 61 18.14 -0.57 6.27
N VAL A 62 17.95 -0.72 4.97
CA VAL A 62 16.73 -1.35 4.42
C VAL A 62 17.11 -2.47 3.46
N ALA A 63 16.69 -3.68 3.78
CA ALA A 63 16.75 -4.82 2.88
C ALA A 63 15.35 -5.15 2.37
N MET A 64 15.20 -5.20 1.04
CA MET A 64 13.96 -5.59 0.38
C MET A 64 14.11 -6.96 -0.25
N LEU A 65 13.30 -7.91 0.21
CA LEU A 65 13.24 -9.25 -0.37
C LEU A 65 11.90 -9.42 -1.08
N LYS A 66 11.94 -9.56 -2.40
CA LYS A 66 10.76 -9.88 -3.22
C LYS A 66 10.66 -11.39 -3.37
N VAL A 67 9.60 -11.96 -2.81
CA VAL A 67 9.32 -13.40 -2.87
C VAL A 67 8.26 -13.63 -3.92
N LYS A 68 8.63 -14.33 -4.98
CA LYS A 68 7.71 -14.74 -6.05
C LYS A 68 7.18 -16.13 -5.76
N ASN A 69 5.87 -16.30 -5.77
CA ASN A 69 5.28 -17.62 -5.79
C ASN A 69 5.31 -18.14 -7.23
N LYS A 70 5.78 -19.36 -7.47
CA LYS A 70 5.75 -19.96 -8.83
C LYS A 70 4.34 -20.41 -9.24
N LYS A 71 3.44 -20.59 -8.27
CA LYS A 71 2.07 -21.09 -8.46
C LYS A 71 1.03 -19.98 -8.47
N THR A 72 1.36 -18.78 -7.99
CA THR A 72 0.46 -17.62 -7.98
C THR A 72 1.22 -16.39 -8.45
N THR A 73 0.51 -15.43 -9.03
CA THR A 73 1.10 -14.18 -9.54
C THR A 73 1.31 -13.14 -8.42
N VAL A 74 0.93 -13.50 -7.19
CA VAL A 74 1.07 -12.67 -6.00
C VAL A 74 2.52 -12.68 -5.55
N GLU A 75 3.18 -11.54 -5.73
CA GLU A 75 4.51 -11.29 -5.17
C GLU A 75 4.38 -10.77 -3.73
N GLY A 76 5.05 -11.43 -2.79
CA GLY A 76 5.23 -10.93 -1.44
C GLY A 76 6.47 -10.05 -1.37
N THR A 77 6.41 -8.95 -0.62
CA THR A 77 7.61 -8.17 -0.32
C THR A 77 7.85 -8.16 1.18
N LEU A 78 9.02 -8.65 1.59
CA LEU A 78 9.50 -8.55 2.96
C LEU A 78 10.47 -7.37 3.04
N TYR A 79 10.15 -6.43 3.93
CA TYR A 79 11.04 -5.34 4.31
C TYR A 79 11.68 -5.70 5.64
N ILE A 80 13.02 -5.68 5.68
CA ILE A 80 13.80 -5.74 6.92
C ILE A 80 14.44 -4.37 7.07
N ILE A 81 14.05 -3.66 8.11
CA ILE A 81 14.47 -2.29 8.37
C ILE A 81 15.23 -2.26 9.67
N ASP A 82 16.49 -1.87 9.59
CA ASP A 82 17.39 -1.62 10.71
C ASP A 82 17.45 -0.11 10.94
N LEU A 83 16.82 0.35 12.02
CA LEU A 83 16.73 1.78 12.32
C LEU A 83 18.02 2.25 13.00
N ALA A 84 18.54 3.38 12.53
CA ALA A 84 19.63 4.11 13.18
C ALA A 84 19.28 4.47 14.63
N GLY A 85 20.31 4.67 15.44
CA GLY A 85 20.19 5.03 16.85
C GLY A 85 19.38 6.32 17.05
N SER A 86 18.55 6.35 18.09
CA SER A 86 17.79 7.54 18.48
C SER A 86 18.54 8.43 19.48
N GLU A 87 19.87 8.42 19.43
CA GLU A 87 20.75 9.20 20.31
C GLU A 87 20.40 10.69 20.28
N SER A 88 20.48 11.34 21.45
CA SER A 88 19.95 12.68 21.63
C SER A 88 21.02 13.73 21.28
N SER A 89 20.59 14.89 20.78
CA SER A 89 21.49 16.03 20.50
C SER A 89 22.32 16.50 21.70
N LYS A 90 21.95 16.09 22.93
CA LYS A 90 22.72 16.34 24.15
C LYS A 90 24.05 15.59 24.18
N ASP A 91 24.15 14.45 23.50
CA ASP A 91 25.37 13.65 23.34
C ASP A 91 26.27 14.21 22.23
N SER A 92 25.75 15.16 21.45
CA SER A 92 26.37 15.72 20.24
C SER A 92 27.12 17.04 20.46
N LYS A 93 27.40 17.43 21.71
CA LYS A 93 28.00 18.74 22.05
C LYS A 93 29.38 18.98 21.42
N ASP A 94 30.10 17.91 21.03
CA ASP A 94 31.39 17.96 20.32
C ASP A 94 31.30 17.52 18.85
N HIS A 95 30.20 17.82 18.15
CA HIS A 95 30.01 17.43 16.74
C HIS A 95 30.31 18.58 15.77
N GLY A 96 31.08 18.30 14.71
CA GLY A 96 31.26 19.24 13.60
C GLY A 96 29.96 19.46 12.82
N LYS A 97 29.91 20.50 11.97
CA LYS A 97 28.71 20.91 11.22
C LYS A 97 28.08 19.77 10.40
N ASP A 98 28.89 18.98 9.70
CA ASP A 98 28.38 17.87 8.86
C ASP A 98 27.75 16.77 9.72
N ARG A 99 28.37 16.47 10.86
CA ARG A 99 27.87 15.49 11.82
C ARG A 99 26.56 15.95 12.48
N MET A 100 26.41 17.24 12.77
CA MET A 100 25.14 17.78 13.25
C MET A 100 24.03 17.69 12.19
N LYS A 101 24.36 17.90 10.91
CA LYS A 101 23.39 17.78 9.81
C LYS A 101 22.90 16.34 9.67
N GLU A 102 23.82 15.37 9.69
CA GLU A 102 23.51 13.94 9.67
C GLU A 102 22.60 13.55 10.84
N THR A 103 22.96 13.91 12.08
CA THR A 103 22.15 13.64 13.28
C THR A 103 20.75 14.24 13.17
N LYS A 104 20.61 15.42 12.55
CA LYS A 104 19.31 16.06 12.31
C LYS A 104 18.45 15.25 11.32
N GLU A 105 19.05 14.73 10.26
CA GLU A 105 18.33 13.93 9.24
C GLU A 105 17.89 12.57 9.79
N ILE A 106 18.73 11.90 10.59
CA ILE A 106 18.38 10.67 11.31
C ILE A 106 17.19 10.92 12.24
N ASN A 107 17.25 11.98 13.05
CA ASN A 107 16.19 12.30 13.99
C ASN A 107 14.89 12.72 13.28
N ALA A 108 14.97 13.43 12.14
CA ALA A 108 13.81 13.79 11.35
C ALA A 108 13.07 12.55 10.82
N SER A 109 13.80 11.58 10.26
CA SER A 109 13.20 10.32 9.78
C SER A 109 12.53 9.51 10.90
N LEU A 110 13.18 9.38 12.06
CA LEU A 110 12.61 8.73 13.24
C LEU A 110 11.39 9.49 13.80
N MET A 111 11.39 10.82 13.75
CA MET A 111 10.26 11.64 14.19
C MET A 111 9.04 11.47 13.29
N VAL A 112 9.20 11.54 11.96
CA VAL A 112 8.09 11.30 11.02
C VAL A 112 7.54 9.87 11.19
N LEU A 113 8.41 8.89 11.41
CA LEU A 113 8.00 7.51 11.71
C LEU A 113 7.16 7.42 12.99
N LYS A 114 7.55 8.12 14.07
CA LYS A 114 6.76 8.24 15.31
C LYS A 114 5.38 8.83 15.06
N GLU A 115 5.30 9.89 14.27
CA GLU A 115 4.04 10.54 13.94
C GLU A 115 3.13 9.65 13.10
N CYS A 116 3.68 8.91 12.13
CA CYS A 116 2.93 7.96 11.32
C CYS A 116 2.27 6.88 12.18
N ILE A 117 3.05 6.30 13.10
CA ILE A 117 2.56 5.29 14.06
C ILE A 117 1.45 5.86 14.95
N ARG A 118 1.66 7.05 15.50
CA ARG A 118 0.68 7.71 16.37
C ARG A 118 -0.63 8.00 15.62
N ALA A 119 -0.54 8.54 14.41
CA ALA A 119 -1.69 8.81 13.56
C ALA A 119 -2.44 7.52 13.21
N ARG A 120 -1.72 6.48 12.80
CA ARG A 120 -2.30 5.16 12.48
C ARG A 120 -2.99 4.51 13.69
N THR A 121 -2.37 4.60 14.86
CA THR A 121 -2.94 4.07 16.12
C THR A 121 -4.20 4.83 16.53
N ASN A 122 -4.23 6.15 16.34
CA ASN A 122 -5.41 6.96 16.61
C ASN A 122 -6.55 6.68 15.63
N ALA A 123 -6.24 6.47 14.35
CA ALA A 123 -7.21 6.10 13.32
C ALA A 123 -7.85 4.72 13.58
N ALA A 124 -7.10 3.79 14.19
CA ALA A 124 -7.60 2.47 14.56
C ALA A 124 -8.54 2.47 15.79
N ARG A 125 -8.63 3.60 16.52
CA ARG A 125 -9.58 3.76 17.64
C ARG A 125 -10.94 4.19 17.08
N ILE A 126 -11.95 3.36 17.33
CA ILE A 126 -13.32 3.48 16.81
C ILE A 126 -13.86 4.91 17.00
N GLY A 127 -14.36 5.53 15.92
CA GLY A 127 -15.17 6.75 15.97
C GLY A 127 -14.48 8.06 15.56
N LYS A 128 -13.21 8.05 15.16
CA LYS A 128 -12.58 9.23 14.53
C LYS A 128 -12.41 8.97 13.04
N GLY A 129 -12.96 9.87 12.21
CA GLY A 129 -12.94 9.79 10.75
C GLY A 129 -11.54 9.87 10.14
N ASP A 130 -11.50 10.15 8.84
CA ASP A 130 -10.33 10.11 7.97
C ASP A 130 -9.12 10.83 8.60
N THR A 131 -8.18 10.06 9.15
CA THR A 131 -7.02 10.58 9.88
C THR A 131 -5.84 10.59 8.92
N HIS A 132 -5.43 11.78 8.48
CA HIS A 132 -4.26 11.93 7.63
C HIS A 132 -2.99 11.42 8.32
N VAL A 133 -2.26 10.50 7.66
CA VAL A 133 -1.00 9.94 8.14
C VAL A 133 0.17 10.53 7.33
N PRO A 134 1.17 11.19 7.95
CA PRO A 134 2.18 11.99 7.24
C PRO A 134 3.34 11.16 6.64
N PHE A 135 3.07 9.96 6.11
CA PHE A 135 4.13 9.06 5.62
C PHE A 135 4.91 9.62 4.42
N ARG A 136 4.39 10.63 3.72
CA ARG A 136 5.07 11.29 2.58
C ARG A 136 6.17 12.26 2.99
N GLN A 137 6.27 12.64 4.27
CA GLN A 137 7.25 13.64 4.73
C GLN A 137 8.68 13.11 4.77
N ASN A 138 8.88 11.79 4.77
CA ASN A 138 10.21 11.19 4.75
C ASN A 138 10.26 9.97 3.82
N LYS A 139 11.40 9.78 3.14
CA LYS A 139 11.62 8.65 2.22
C LYS A 139 11.46 7.29 2.91
N LEU A 140 11.88 7.16 4.17
CA LEU A 140 11.74 5.92 4.94
C LEU A 140 10.26 5.58 5.19
N THR A 141 9.46 6.56 5.62
CA THR A 141 8.04 6.35 5.87
C THR A 141 7.24 6.18 4.58
N LEU A 142 7.68 6.81 3.49
CA LEU A 142 7.10 6.63 2.15
C LEU A 142 7.35 5.20 1.64
N LEU A 143 8.55 4.66 1.86
CA LEU A 143 8.87 3.27 1.56
C LEU A 143 7.96 2.30 2.32
N MET A 144 7.58 2.66 3.54
CA MET A 144 6.67 1.91 4.41
C MET A 144 5.21 2.34 4.26
N LYS A 145 4.82 3.01 3.17
CA LYS A 145 3.45 3.53 2.96
C LYS A 145 2.39 2.50 3.29
N ASP A 146 2.55 1.26 2.81
CA ASP A 146 1.56 0.19 2.99
C ASP A 146 1.27 -0.18 4.44
N VAL A 147 2.23 0.06 5.35
CA VAL A 147 2.09 -0.18 6.79
C VAL A 147 1.17 0.87 7.43
N PHE A 148 1.30 2.11 6.97
CA PHE A 148 0.68 3.28 7.59
C PHE A 148 -0.63 3.69 6.93
N ASP A 149 -0.78 3.41 5.64
CA ASP A 149 -1.94 3.78 4.86
C ASP A 149 -3.18 3.01 5.33
N ILE A 150 -4.19 3.76 5.76
CA ILE A 150 -5.45 3.23 6.30
C ILE A 150 -6.28 2.59 5.19
N GLY A 151 -6.19 3.11 3.96
CA GLY A 151 -6.89 2.63 2.78
C GLY A 151 -6.11 1.58 1.98
N CYS A 152 -4.97 1.10 2.49
CA CYS A 152 -4.17 0.09 1.81
C CYS A 152 -4.97 -1.21 1.65
N SER A 153 -5.21 -1.61 0.39
CA SER A 153 -5.87 -2.87 0.05
C SER A 153 -4.96 -4.09 0.17
N ARG A 154 -3.64 -3.89 0.30
CA ARG A 154 -2.66 -4.97 0.43
C ARG A 154 -2.60 -5.49 1.86
N LEU A 155 -2.58 -6.82 1.99
CA LEU A 155 -2.33 -7.47 3.27
C LEU A 155 -0.89 -7.17 3.71
N CYS A 156 -0.75 -6.40 4.78
CA CYS A 156 0.53 -6.06 5.38
C CYS A 156 0.57 -6.59 6.82
N SER A 157 1.67 -7.25 7.18
CA SER A 157 1.98 -7.62 8.56
C SER A 157 3.27 -6.93 8.95
N THR A 158 3.27 -6.28 10.12
CA THR A 158 4.42 -5.53 10.62
C THR A 158 4.80 -6.05 12.00
N VAL A 159 6.07 -6.42 12.15
CA VAL A 159 6.67 -6.79 13.43
C VAL A 159 7.69 -5.73 13.78
N VAL A 160 7.67 -5.25 15.02
CA VAL A 160 8.64 -4.29 15.54
C VAL A 160 9.41 -4.94 16.67
N ILE A 161 10.73 -4.90 16.59
CA ILE A 161 11.64 -5.42 17.61
C ILE A 161 12.26 -4.23 18.34
N ALA A 162 11.99 -4.13 19.64
CA ALA A 162 12.52 -3.09 20.50
C ALA A 162 13.73 -3.62 21.29
N ALA A 163 14.94 -3.24 20.87
CA ALA A 163 16.16 -3.57 21.61
C ALA A 163 16.27 -2.68 22.87
N CYS A 164 16.38 -3.31 24.03
CA CYS A 164 16.44 -2.64 25.32
C CYS A 164 17.70 -3.10 26.06
N SER A 165 18.40 -2.16 26.69
CA SER A 165 19.58 -2.45 27.52
C SER A 165 19.17 -2.48 29.00
N PRO A 166 19.61 -3.49 29.78
CA PRO A 166 19.35 -3.54 31.21
C PRO A 166 20.30 -2.66 32.03
N LEU A 167 21.28 -2.00 31.40
CA LEU A 167 22.29 -1.20 32.09
C LEU A 167 21.70 0.11 32.62
N ALA A 168 22.12 0.49 33.83
CA ALA A 168 21.65 1.73 34.47
C ALA A 168 22.00 2.99 33.67
N CYS A 169 23.13 2.99 32.96
CA CYS A 169 23.53 4.10 32.08
C CYS A 169 22.59 4.28 30.88
N ASP A 170 21.87 3.23 30.47
CA ASP A 170 21.02 3.23 29.27
C ASP A 170 19.53 3.39 29.60
N ILE A 171 19.19 3.69 30.86
CA ILE A 171 17.80 3.69 31.33
C ILE A 171 16.92 4.68 30.55
N ASP A 172 17.43 5.87 30.26
CA ASP A 172 16.70 6.89 29.51
C ASP A 172 16.48 6.49 28.05
N HIS A 173 17.49 5.88 27.42
CA HIS A 173 17.40 5.37 26.06
C HIS A 173 16.41 4.20 25.97
N THR A 174 16.50 3.25 26.88
CA THR A 174 15.59 2.11 26.98
C THR A 174 14.15 2.55 27.23
N ALA A 175 13.94 3.50 28.15
CA ALA A 175 12.63 4.09 28.39
C ALA A 175 12.07 4.80 27.14
N GLY A 176 12.93 5.49 26.38
CA GLY A 176 12.60 6.08 25.09
C GLY A 176 12.12 5.05 24.06
N THR A 177 12.86 3.95 23.91
CA THR A 177 12.51 2.84 23.00
C THR A 177 11.16 2.19 23.38
N ILE A 178 10.92 1.95 24.68
CA ILE A 178 9.65 1.37 25.14
C ILE A 178 8.47 2.32 24.91
N LYS A 179 8.64 3.62 25.21
CA LYS A 179 7.61 4.64 24.93
C LYS A 179 7.28 4.71 23.43
N TYR A 180 8.28 4.46 22.58
CA TYR A 180 8.11 4.39 21.13
C TYR A 180 7.39 3.11 20.68
N ALA A 181 7.73 1.95 21.25
CA ALA A 181 7.15 0.66 20.88
C ALA A 181 5.72 0.44 21.43
N SER A 182 5.39 1.05 22.56
CA SER A 182 4.10 0.82 23.26
C SER A 182 2.85 1.12 22.40
N PRO A 183 2.74 2.24 21.66
CA PRO A 183 1.60 2.51 20.79
C PRO A 183 1.39 1.48 19.68
N LEU A 184 2.48 0.90 19.15
CA LEU A 184 2.42 -0.12 18.09
C LEU A 184 1.70 -1.38 18.55
N ARG A 185 1.78 -1.73 19.84
CA ARG A 185 1.06 -2.88 20.41
C ARG A 185 -0.46 -2.70 20.36
N VAL A 186 -0.96 -1.48 20.57
CA VAL A 186 -2.41 -1.22 20.64
C VAL A 186 -3.07 -1.36 19.27
N ALA A 187 -2.35 -1.04 18.19
CA ALA A 187 -2.83 -1.27 16.83
C ALA A 187 -3.15 -2.76 16.58
N VAL A 188 -2.37 -3.68 17.15
CA VAL A 188 -2.55 -5.15 17.04
C VAL A 188 -3.76 -5.66 17.83
N ILE A 189 -4.06 -5.06 19.00
CA ILE A 189 -5.17 -5.52 19.86
C ILE A 189 -6.53 -5.10 19.29
N SER A 190 -6.64 -3.97 18.58
CA SER A 190 -7.84 -3.64 17.78
C SER A 190 -8.04 -4.63 16.61
N SER A 191 -6.98 -5.33 16.18
CA SER A 191 -7.02 -6.37 15.14
C SER A 191 -7.39 -7.76 15.66
N ASN A 192 -7.51 -7.97 16.98
CA ASN A 192 -8.06 -9.22 17.54
C ASN A 192 -9.58 -9.36 17.30
N ASN A 193 -10.22 -8.34 16.73
CA ASN A 193 -11.49 -8.52 16.06
C ASN A 193 -11.22 -9.28 14.75
N LYS A 194 -11.20 -10.63 14.84
CA LYS A 194 -11.09 -11.64 13.78
C LYS A 194 -10.38 -11.11 12.55
N GLN A 195 -9.09 -11.45 12.34
CA GLN A 195 -8.36 -11.29 11.07
C GLN A 195 -9.35 -11.17 9.89
N LYS A 196 -9.75 -9.92 9.57
CA LYS A 196 -10.93 -9.69 8.74
C LYS A 196 -10.46 -10.05 7.36
N LYS A 197 -10.83 -11.26 6.93
CA LYS A 197 -10.45 -11.81 5.64
C LYS A 197 -11.03 -10.85 4.62
N ILE A 198 -10.20 -9.94 4.14
CA ILE A 198 -10.59 -8.96 3.14
C ILE A 198 -11.12 -9.77 1.97
N GLU A 199 -12.39 -9.57 1.66
CA GLU A 199 -13.03 -10.29 0.58
C GLU A 199 -12.33 -9.89 -0.72
N HIS A 200 -11.73 -10.86 -1.39
CA HIS A 200 -11.12 -10.64 -2.69
C HIS A 200 -12.22 -10.35 -3.70
N ASP A 201 -12.06 -9.25 -4.42
CA ASP A 201 -13.02 -8.90 -5.45
C ASP A 201 -12.79 -9.80 -6.66
N VAL A 202 -13.75 -10.68 -6.92
CA VAL A 202 -13.71 -11.60 -8.07
C VAL A 202 -13.75 -10.83 -9.39
N HIS A 203 -14.21 -9.57 -9.37
CA HIS A 203 -14.30 -8.70 -10.53
C HIS A 203 -13.10 -7.77 -10.68
N ASP A 204 -12.12 -7.80 -9.78
CA ASP A 204 -10.89 -7.02 -9.94
C ASP A 204 -9.96 -7.70 -10.96
N PRO A 205 -9.76 -7.10 -12.15
CA PRO A 205 -8.96 -7.72 -13.19
C PRO A 205 -7.48 -7.87 -12.81
N ALA A 206 -7.00 -7.10 -11.82
CA ALA A 206 -5.63 -7.26 -11.31
C ALA A 206 -5.43 -8.59 -10.57
N LEU A 207 -6.51 -9.17 -10.02
CA LEU A 207 -6.48 -10.44 -9.28
C LEU A 207 -6.71 -11.67 -10.18
N TRP A 208 -7.03 -11.47 -11.45
CA TRP A 208 -7.32 -12.58 -12.36
C TRP A 208 -6.07 -13.39 -12.72
N SER A 209 -6.26 -14.70 -12.81
CA SER A 209 -5.29 -15.60 -13.44
C SER A 209 -5.23 -15.33 -14.95
N ASN A 210 -4.19 -15.84 -15.61
CA ASN A 210 -4.08 -15.75 -17.06
C ASN A 210 -5.33 -16.33 -17.76
N ASP A 211 -5.83 -17.48 -17.30
CA ASP A 211 -7.05 -18.09 -17.83
C ASP A 211 -8.28 -17.20 -17.65
N GLY A 212 -8.39 -16.50 -16.52
CA GLY A 212 -9.51 -15.58 -16.26
C GLY A 212 -9.52 -14.38 -17.22
N ILE A 213 -8.34 -13.85 -17.54
CA ILE A 213 -8.23 -12.76 -18.54
C ILE A 213 -8.57 -13.28 -19.94
N ILE A 214 -8.10 -14.48 -20.31
CA ILE A 214 -8.42 -15.09 -21.61
C ILE A 214 -9.93 -15.25 -21.76
N GLN A 215 -10.60 -15.78 -20.73
CA GLN A 215 -12.07 -15.91 -20.73
C GLN A 215 -12.75 -14.55 -20.84
N TRP A 216 -12.28 -13.55 -20.10
CA TRP A 216 -12.84 -12.20 -20.16
C TRP A 216 -12.67 -11.54 -21.53
N VAL A 217 -11.48 -11.67 -22.16
CA VAL A 217 -11.23 -11.16 -23.51
C VAL A 217 -12.19 -11.81 -24.49
N GLN A 218 -12.34 -13.15 -24.45
CA GLN A 218 -13.27 -13.89 -25.30
C GLN A 218 -14.72 -13.42 -25.13
N SER A 219 -15.19 -13.27 -23.88
CA SER A 219 -16.56 -12.81 -23.61
C SER A 219 -16.79 -11.34 -24.00
N THR A 220 -15.76 -10.49 -23.93
CA THR A 220 -15.88 -9.06 -24.24
C THR A 220 -15.99 -8.81 -25.74
N VAL A 221 -15.24 -9.59 -26.53
CA VAL A 221 -15.21 -9.48 -27.99
C VAL A 221 -16.24 -10.35 -28.69
N SER A 222 -16.87 -11.33 -28.03
CA SER A 222 -17.82 -12.24 -28.68
C SER A 222 -19.04 -11.56 -29.31
N ALA A 223 -19.34 -10.33 -28.91
CA ALA A 223 -20.41 -9.51 -29.49
C ALA A 223 -19.94 -8.58 -30.63
N CYS A 224 -18.65 -8.57 -30.96
CA CYS A 224 -18.06 -7.75 -32.02
C CYS A 224 -17.96 -8.52 -33.34
N VAL A 225 -18.10 -7.78 -34.44
CA VAL A 225 -17.84 -8.28 -35.80
C VAL A 225 -16.33 -8.52 -35.95
N GLY A 226 -15.93 -9.67 -36.52
CA GLY A 226 -14.51 -10.04 -36.67
C GLY A 226 -13.90 -10.74 -35.45
N SER A 227 -14.70 -11.03 -34.42
CA SER A 227 -14.23 -11.68 -33.18
C SER A 227 -13.71 -13.11 -33.40
N GLU A 228 -14.17 -13.79 -34.44
CA GLU A 228 -13.68 -15.12 -34.84
C GLU A 228 -12.20 -15.16 -35.24
N LYS A 229 -11.61 -14.00 -35.57
CA LYS A 229 -10.20 -13.88 -35.96
C LYS A 229 -9.27 -13.58 -34.77
N ILE A 230 -9.83 -13.28 -33.59
CA ILE A 230 -9.03 -13.02 -32.38
C ILE A 230 -8.79 -14.32 -31.62
N ASP A 231 -7.53 -14.74 -31.55
CA ASP A 231 -7.05 -15.66 -30.54
C ASP A 231 -6.75 -14.90 -29.25
N ALA A 232 -7.64 -15.06 -28.27
CA ALA A 232 -7.49 -14.45 -26.95
C ALA A 232 -6.23 -14.92 -26.19
N LYS A 233 -5.74 -16.15 -26.42
CA LYS A 233 -4.49 -16.61 -25.80
C LYS A 233 -3.30 -15.84 -26.36
N MET A 234 -3.28 -15.65 -27.68
CA MET A 234 -2.25 -14.85 -28.35
C MET A 234 -2.34 -13.37 -27.95
N PHE A 235 -3.56 -12.85 -27.84
CA PHE A 235 -3.80 -11.46 -27.43
C PHE A 235 -3.30 -11.20 -26.00
N VAL A 236 -3.60 -12.09 -25.06
CA VAL A 236 -3.14 -11.97 -23.66
C VAL A 236 -1.64 -12.27 -23.54
N ASN A 237 -1.10 -13.14 -24.39
CA ASN A 237 0.33 -13.50 -24.44
C ASN A 237 0.90 -13.95 -23.08
N GLY A 238 0.16 -14.80 -22.37
CA GLY A 238 0.60 -15.34 -21.06
C GLY A 238 0.65 -14.31 -19.92
N LEU A 239 0.17 -13.08 -20.15
CA LEU A 239 0.18 -12.04 -19.13
C LEU A 239 -0.77 -12.36 -17.97
N THR A 240 -0.36 -11.91 -16.79
CA THR A 240 -1.15 -11.98 -15.56
C THR A 240 -2.08 -10.77 -15.44
N GLY A 241 -3.08 -10.81 -14.54
CA GLY A 241 -4.07 -9.73 -14.39
C GLY A 241 -3.43 -8.36 -14.18
N VAL A 242 -2.50 -8.29 -13.22
CA VAL A 242 -1.72 -7.08 -12.92
C VAL A 242 -0.95 -6.56 -14.13
N GLN A 243 -0.29 -7.44 -14.88
CA GLN A 243 0.51 -7.05 -16.04
C GLN A 243 -0.39 -6.59 -17.19
N PHE A 244 -1.52 -7.25 -17.40
CA PHE A 244 -2.49 -6.90 -18.42
C PHE A 244 -3.16 -5.55 -18.14
N CYS A 245 -3.51 -5.28 -16.88
CA CYS A 245 -4.02 -3.97 -16.44
C CYS A 245 -2.99 -2.83 -16.54
N ALA A 246 -1.71 -3.14 -16.64
CA ALA A 246 -0.63 -2.16 -16.76
C ALA A 246 -0.26 -1.83 -18.22
N LEU A 247 -0.88 -2.51 -19.20
CA LEU A 247 -0.64 -2.26 -20.60
C LEU A 247 -1.11 -0.85 -21.00
N PRO A 248 -0.29 -0.07 -21.74
CA PRO A 248 -0.72 1.19 -22.30
C PRO A 248 -1.79 0.97 -23.37
N GLU A 249 -2.63 1.98 -23.60
CA GLU A 249 -3.69 1.93 -24.60
C GLU A 249 -3.18 1.44 -25.97
N ASN A 250 -2.06 1.98 -26.45
CA ASN A 250 -1.45 1.61 -27.72
C ASN A 250 -1.16 0.10 -27.86
N ASP A 251 -0.80 -0.58 -26.77
CA ASP A 251 -0.50 -2.02 -26.82
C ASP A 251 -1.74 -2.84 -27.18
N PHE A 252 -2.94 -2.39 -26.81
CA PHE A 252 -4.18 -3.05 -27.18
C PHE A 252 -4.43 -2.97 -28.69
N TYR A 253 -4.15 -1.81 -29.29
CA TYR A 253 -4.28 -1.62 -30.74
C TYR A 253 -3.24 -2.45 -31.49
N THR A 254 -1.97 -2.41 -31.10
CA THR A 254 -0.92 -3.21 -31.76
C THR A 254 -1.21 -4.71 -31.68
N ARG A 255 -1.72 -5.20 -30.54
CA ARG A 255 -2.11 -6.61 -30.38
C ARG A 255 -3.30 -7.01 -31.24
N ALA A 256 -4.26 -6.11 -31.42
CA ALA A 256 -5.42 -6.33 -32.27
C ALA A 256 -5.03 -6.28 -33.76
N GLU A 257 -4.21 -5.31 -34.15
CA GLU A 257 -3.66 -5.12 -35.51
C GLU A 257 -2.88 -6.35 -35.98
N THR A 258 -2.08 -6.96 -35.10
CA THR A 258 -1.31 -8.18 -35.41
C THR A 258 -2.19 -9.35 -35.86
N GLN A 259 -3.47 -9.38 -35.45
CA GLN A 259 -4.39 -10.48 -35.76
C GLN A 259 -5.44 -10.12 -36.82
N LEU A 260 -5.89 -8.87 -36.85
CA LEU A 260 -6.99 -8.40 -37.70
C LEU A 260 -6.54 -7.59 -38.92
N GLY A 261 -5.28 -7.14 -38.93
CA GLY A 261 -4.80 -6.10 -39.85
C GLY A 261 -5.37 -4.71 -39.52
N ASP A 262 -4.93 -3.70 -40.27
CA ASP A 262 -5.39 -2.32 -40.12
C ASP A 262 -6.78 -2.15 -40.77
N ASN A 263 -7.83 -2.40 -39.98
CA ASN A 263 -9.23 -2.35 -40.39
C ASN A 263 -10.10 -1.70 -39.30
N GLU A 264 -11.30 -1.24 -39.67
CA GLU A 264 -12.24 -0.60 -38.74
C GLU A 264 -12.68 -1.55 -37.60
N GLU A 265 -12.82 -2.84 -37.90
CA GLU A 265 -13.10 -3.92 -36.92
C GLU A 265 -12.03 -3.99 -35.81
N MET A 266 -10.75 -3.81 -36.18
CA MET A 266 -9.62 -3.82 -35.25
C MET A 266 -9.73 -2.69 -34.23
N VAL A 267 -10.03 -1.49 -34.71
CA VAL A 267 -10.17 -0.28 -33.88
C VAL A 267 -11.34 -0.44 -32.90
N GLU A 268 -12.46 -0.99 -33.35
CA GLU A 268 -13.62 -1.23 -32.50
C GLU A 268 -13.29 -2.23 -31.37
N ILE A 269 -12.64 -3.35 -31.71
CA ILE A 269 -12.30 -4.37 -30.73
C ILE A 269 -11.24 -3.88 -29.72
N ALA A 270 -10.18 -3.23 -30.20
CA ALA A 270 -9.14 -2.67 -29.33
C ALA A 270 -9.73 -1.65 -28.33
N LYS A 271 -10.60 -0.75 -28.80
CA LYS A 271 -11.32 0.21 -27.94
C LYS A 271 -12.20 -0.47 -26.93
N ARG A 272 -12.97 -1.47 -27.35
CA ARG A 272 -13.90 -2.19 -26.46
C ARG A 272 -13.15 -2.92 -25.34
N LEU A 273 -12.04 -3.58 -25.67
CA LEU A 273 -11.18 -4.23 -24.70
C LEU A 273 -10.54 -3.23 -23.73
N TYR A 274 -9.94 -2.16 -24.24
CA TYR A 274 -9.30 -1.16 -23.39
C TYR A 274 -10.30 -0.47 -22.45
N LEU A 275 -11.42 0.03 -22.98
CA LEU A 275 -12.45 0.70 -22.19
C LEU A 275 -13.11 -0.26 -21.20
N GLY A 276 -13.43 -1.49 -21.62
CA GLY A 276 -14.01 -2.50 -20.74
C GLY A 276 -13.08 -2.85 -19.57
N LEU A 277 -11.77 -3.00 -19.83
CA LEU A 277 -10.77 -3.25 -18.79
C LEU A 277 -10.65 -2.05 -17.85
N TRP A 278 -10.62 -0.83 -18.41
CA TRP A 278 -10.50 0.39 -17.62
C TRP A 278 -11.72 0.60 -16.69
N THR A 279 -12.93 0.35 -17.18
CA THR A 279 -14.14 0.36 -16.36
C THR A 279 -14.03 -0.58 -15.19
N LEU A 280 -13.58 -1.83 -15.41
CA LEU A 280 -13.38 -2.81 -14.34
C LEU A 280 -12.32 -2.36 -13.31
N ILE A 281 -11.21 -1.78 -13.76
CA ILE A 281 -10.18 -1.23 -12.88
C ILE A 281 -10.72 -0.09 -12.02
N VAL A 282 -11.49 0.82 -12.63
CA VAL A 282 -12.10 1.95 -11.93
C VAL A 282 -13.13 1.46 -10.92
N ASP A 283 -13.98 0.50 -11.30
CA ASP A 283 -14.98 -0.10 -10.43
C ASP A 283 -14.32 -0.80 -9.24
N ALA A 284 -13.27 -1.59 -9.47
CA ALA A 284 -12.53 -2.26 -8.39
C ALA A 284 -11.90 -1.26 -7.40
N LYS A 285 -11.39 -0.12 -7.89
CA LYS A 285 -10.80 0.95 -7.06
C LYS A 285 -11.83 1.79 -6.31
N THR A 286 -13.03 1.95 -6.87
CA THR A 286 -14.08 2.81 -6.31
C THR A 286 -15.10 2.04 -5.47
N ARG A 287 -15.06 0.71 -5.49
CA ARG A 287 -15.92 -0.15 -4.67
C ARG A 287 -15.78 0.16 -3.18
N LYS A 288 -16.91 0.48 -2.57
CA LYS A 288 -16.99 0.72 -1.14
C LYS A 288 -16.88 -0.61 -0.39
N ARG A 289 -16.11 -0.59 0.69
CA ARG A 289 -15.97 -1.73 1.60
C ARG A 289 -16.60 -1.38 2.94
N ARG A 290 -17.25 -2.38 3.54
CA ARG A 290 -17.70 -2.27 4.93
C ARG A 290 -16.48 -2.21 5.86
N PRO A 291 -16.64 -1.72 7.10
CA PRO A 291 -15.59 -1.79 8.11
C PRO A 291 -15.11 -3.23 8.43
N ASP A 292 -15.86 -4.25 8.02
CA ASP A 292 -15.49 -5.66 8.12
C ASP A 292 -14.67 -6.22 6.95
N GLY A 293 -14.42 -5.42 5.91
CA GLY A 293 -13.64 -5.81 4.73
C GLY A 293 -14.46 -6.43 3.61
N SER A 294 -15.76 -6.67 3.80
CA SER A 294 -16.68 -7.14 2.76
C SER A 294 -16.97 -6.06 1.72
N ILE A 295 -17.21 -6.47 0.48
CA ILE A 295 -17.51 -5.56 -0.63
C ILE A 295 -19.00 -5.20 -0.59
N ILE A 296 -19.32 -3.91 -0.64
CA ILE A 296 -20.70 -3.45 -0.74
C ILE A 296 -21.09 -3.49 -2.22
N THR A 297 -22.03 -4.36 -2.58
CA THR A 297 -22.55 -4.38 -3.95
C THR A 297 -23.43 -3.14 -4.21
N PRO A 298 -23.55 -2.67 -5.46
CA PRO A 298 -24.42 -1.54 -5.79
C PRO A 298 -25.87 -1.75 -5.33
N GLU A 299 -26.37 -2.97 -5.42
CA GLU A 299 -27.71 -3.37 -4.96
C GLU A 299 -27.86 -3.24 -3.44
N GLN A 300 -26.87 -3.70 -2.68
CA GLN A 300 -26.85 -3.54 -1.22
C GLN A 300 -26.78 -2.07 -0.81
N GLU A 301 -26.00 -1.26 -1.52
CA GLU A 301 -25.93 0.18 -1.25
C GLU A 301 -27.27 0.89 -1.53
N GLN A 302 -27.97 0.51 -2.61
CA GLN A 302 -29.29 1.04 -2.93
C GLN A 302 -30.34 0.62 -1.89
N GLU A 303 -30.31 -0.63 -1.45
CA GLU A 303 -31.21 -1.12 -0.40
C GLU A 303 -30.96 -0.40 0.93
N GLU A 304 -29.70 -0.23 1.33
CA GLU A 304 -29.36 0.51 2.55
C GLU A 304 -29.82 1.97 2.49
N ARG A 305 -29.69 2.64 1.33
CA ARG A 305 -30.24 3.99 1.14
C ARG A 305 -31.75 4.02 1.25
N ARG A 306 -32.45 3.03 0.67
CA ARG A 306 -33.92 2.90 0.74
C ARG A 306 -34.39 2.72 2.18
N GLN A 307 -33.73 1.84 2.94
CA GLN A 307 -34.02 1.61 4.35
C GLN A 307 -33.76 2.86 5.20
N LEU A 308 -32.69 3.59 4.92
CA LEU A 308 -32.39 4.86 5.60
C LEU A 308 -33.47 5.91 5.34
N GLU A 309 -33.94 6.05 4.10
CA GLU A 309 -35.05 6.96 3.77
C GLU A 309 -36.34 6.56 4.48
N LEU A 310 -36.71 5.27 4.47
CA LEU A 310 -37.88 4.78 5.21
C LEU A 310 -37.78 5.07 6.71
N ALA A 311 -36.61 4.86 7.31
CA ALA A 311 -36.37 5.16 8.72
C ALA A 311 -36.45 6.66 9.03
N LYS A 312 -36.03 7.55 8.11
CA LYS A 312 -36.20 9.00 8.26
C LYS A 312 -37.68 9.39 8.24
N VAL A 313 -38.45 8.83 7.30
CA VAL A 313 -39.90 9.08 7.18
C VAL A 313 -40.60 8.62 8.46
N GLU A 314 -40.30 7.42 8.95
CA GLU A 314 -40.91 6.89 10.17
C GLU A 314 -40.51 7.71 11.41
N LYS A 315 -39.24 8.12 11.50
CA LYS A 315 -38.80 9.02 12.58
C LYS A 315 -39.53 10.37 12.54
N ALA A 316 -39.73 10.94 11.35
CA ALA A 316 -40.50 12.18 11.19
C ALA A 316 -41.97 11.99 11.61
N ARG A 317 -42.58 10.84 11.27
CA ARG A 317 -43.94 10.47 11.71
C ARG A 317 -44.05 10.41 13.23
N ILE A 318 -43.13 9.70 13.89
CA ILE A 318 -43.09 9.58 15.36
C ILE A 318 -42.91 10.95 16.01
N TRP A 319 -42.06 11.81 15.44
CA TRP A 319 -41.86 13.18 15.95
C TRP A 319 -43.12 14.03 15.84
N ALA A 320 -43.82 13.98 14.70
CA ALA A 320 -45.08 14.70 14.51
C ALA A 320 -46.19 14.21 15.46
N GLU A 321 -46.28 12.90 15.69
CA GLU A 321 -47.24 12.28 16.60
C GLU A 321 -46.96 12.68 18.06
N ARG A 322 -45.67 12.73 18.45
CA ARG A 322 -45.23 13.22 19.75
C ARG A 322 -45.51 14.71 19.94
N GLU A 323 -45.33 15.52 18.90
CA GLU A 323 -45.64 16.96 18.94
C GLU A 323 -47.14 17.21 19.08
N LYS A 324 -47.98 16.39 18.43
CA LYS A 324 -49.44 16.45 18.59
C LYS A 324 -49.89 16.10 20.01
N HIS A 325 -49.29 15.06 20.62
CA HIS A 325 -49.54 14.70 22.02
C HIS A 325 -49.10 15.80 22.99
N LEU A 326 -47.94 16.42 22.77
CA LEU A 326 -47.47 17.55 23.58
C LEU A 326 -48.38 18.79 23.46
N ARG A 327 -49.02 18.99 22.32
CA ARG A 327 -50.01 20.06 22.13
C ARG A 327 -51.38 19.74 22.76
N SER A 328 -51.77 18.47 22.85
CA SER A 328 -53.01 18.07 23.52
C SER A 328 -52.88 18.03 25.05
N ASP A 329 -51.71 17.71 25.59
CA ASP A 329 -51.46 17.68 27.04
C ASP A 329 -51.21 19.08 27.63
N ASN A 330 -50.79 20.05 26.81
CA ASN A 330 -50.64 21.47 27.20
C ASN A 330 -51.87 22.31 26.85
N GLY A 331 -53.08 21.77 27.02
CA GLY A 331 -54.33 22.48 26.76
C GLY A 331 -54.36 23.90 27.33
N ILE A 332 -54.22 24.87 26.42
CA ILE A 332 -55.08 26.05 26.30
C ILE A 332 -56.18 25.66 25.32
#